data_AF-A0A0F8Z1C3-F1
#
_entry.id   AF-A0A0F8Z1C3-F1
#
_cell.length_a   1.000
_cell.length_b   1.000
_cell.length_c   1.000
_cell.angle_alpha   90.00
_cell.angle_beta   90.00
_cell.angle_gamma   90.00
#
_symmetry.space_group_name_H-M   'P 1'
#
loop_
_entity.id
_entity.type
_entity.pdbx_description
1 polymer ?
#
loop_
_entity_poly.entity_id
_entity_poly.type
_entity_poly.pdbx_seq_one_letter_code
_entity_poly.pdbx_strand_id
1 'polypeptide(L)'
;MDRVREDQSWTLFCPKYVPKLKETFGEEFEKWYKHYEEEIPKQLGHENYMKKVSARKLWNDLLTTQIEAGMPFMTNKDTANYTSNQKNLGLIRSSNLCVEVVEVTDENTISSCNLASIALDEYVDIINGVPVYNHQRLGEVT
;
A
#
# COMPACT_ATOMS: atom_id res chain seq x y z
N MET A 1 9.98 1.72 3.97
CA MET A 1 9.96 1.85 5.45
C MET A 1 11.36 1.81 6.07
N ASP A 2 12.36 1.30 5.35
CA ASP A 2 13.69 1.04 5.89
C ASP A 2 14.40 2.33 6.31
N ARG A 3 14.24 3.41 5.55
CA ARG A 3 14.77 4.74 5.95
C ARG A 3 14.24 5.25 7.29
N VAL A 4 13.01 4.91 7.68
CA VAL A 4 12.49 5.24 9.02
C VAL A 4 13.21 4.40 10.08
N ARG A 5 13.39 3.10 9.83
CA ARG A 5 14.07 2.17 10.75
C ARG A 5 15.54 2.56 10.95
N GLU A 6 16.20 2.94 9.88
CA GLU A 6 17.64 3.28 9.83
C GLU A 6 17.93 4.75 10.17
N ASP A 7 16.91 5.54 10.53
CA ASP A 7 17.04 6.97 10.83
C ASP A 7 17.69 7.80 9.70
N GLN A 8 17.31 7.50 8.46
CA GLN A 8 17.83 8.17 7.28
C GLN A 8 16.96 9.34 6.84
N SER A 9 17.45 10.07 5.84
CA SER A 9 16.67 11.11 5.15
C SER A 9 15.73 10.51 4.11
N TRP A 10 14.57 11.12 3.93
CA TRP A 10 13.62 10.85 2.86
C TRP A 10 13.54 12.06 1.92
N THR A 11 13.43 11.81 0.62
CA THR A 11 13.28 12.85 -0.40
C THR A 11 11.85 12.89 -0.94
N LEU A 12 11.26 14.08 -0.91
CA LEU A 12 9.98 14.40 -1.55
C LEU A 12 10.27 14.94 -2.94
N PHE A 13 9.47 14.55 -3.93
CA PHE A 13 9.67 14.90 -5.34
C PHE A 13 8.41 15.50 -5.97
N CYS A 14 8.59 16.38 -6.96
CA CYS A 14 7.52 16.72 -7.89
C CYS A 14 7.32 15.58 -8.92
N PRO A 15 6.12 14.97 -9.00
CA PRO A 15 5.90 13.75 -9.80
C PRO A 15 6.15 13.93 -11.30
N LYS A 16 6.04 15.17 -11.81
CA LYS A 16 6.35 15.53 -13.21
C LYS A 16 7.78 15.14 -13.60
N TYR A 17 8.73 15.20 -12.66
CA TYR A 17 10.16 14.97 -12.92
C TYR A 17 10.63 13.57 -12.50
N VAL A 18 9.75 12.78 -11.89
CA VAL A 18 10.04 11.42 -11.43
C VAL A 18 9.00 10.39 -11.91
N PRO A 19 8.65 10.38 -13.21
CA PRO A 19 7.50 9.62 -13.72
C PRO A 19 7.60 8.12 -13.41
N LYS A 20 8.81 7.56 -13.27
CA LYS A 20 9.01 6.13 -13.00
C LYS A 20 8.60 5.70 -11.60
N LEU A 21 8.56 6.59 -10.61
CA LEU A 21 8.27 6.20 -9.22
C LEU A 21 6.83 5.72 -9.02
N LYS A 22 5.88 6.25 -9.81
CA LYS A 22 4.49 5.78 -9.80
C LYS A 22 4.26 4.52 -10.64
N GLU A 23 5.20 4.16 -11.50
CA GLU A 23 5.09 3.03 -12.45
C GLU A 23 5.90 1.79 -12.02
N THR A 24 6.64 1.86 -10.91
CA THR A 24 7.54 0.79 -10.44
C THR A 24 7.31 0.51 -8.96
N PHE A 25 7.70 -0.67 -8.47
CA PHE A 25 7.64 -1.07 -7.05
C PHE A 25 8.87 -1.90 -6.68
N GLY A 26 9.07 -2.16 -5.39
CA GLY A 26 10.18 -2.98 -4.88
C GLY A 26 11.56 -2.48 -5.30
N GLU A 27 12.44 -3.41 -5.69
CA GLU A 27 13.84 -3.07 -6.05
C GLU A 27 13.94 -2.09 -7.24
N GLU A 28 13.03 -2.17 -8.21
CA GLU A 28 13.05 -1.26 -9.36
C GLU A 28 12.69 0.16 -8.92
N PHE A 29 11.70 0.30 -8.03
CA PHE A 29 11.38 1.57 -7.41
C PHE A 29 12.57 2.15 -6.65
N GLU A 30 13.26 1.33 -5.84
CA GLU A 30 14.43 1.80 -5.08
C GLU A 30 15.56 2.31 -5.99
N LYS A 31 15.82 1.62 -7.10
CA LYS A 31 16.83 2.02 -8.09
C LYS A 31 16.47 3.38 -8.69
N TRP A 32 15.24 3.56 -9.15
CA TRP A 32 14.77 4.84 -9.70
C TRP A 32 14.74 5.94 -8.65
N TYR A 33 14.33 5.63 -7.42
CA TYR A 33 14.29 6.59 -6.32
C TYR A 33 15.69 7.16 -6.02
N LYS A 34 16.68 6.28 -5.84
CA LYS A 34 18.08 6.67 -5.60
C LYS A 34 18.65 7.44 -6.79
N HIS A 35 18.38 6.99 -8.02
CA HIS A 35 18.78 7.70 -9.23
C HIS A 35 18.24 9.14 -9.27
N TYR A 36 16.95 9.33 -8.97
CA TYR A 36 16.36 10.67 -8.96
C TYR A 36 16.86 11.57 -7.82
N GLU A 37 17.21 11.01 -6.67
CA GLU A 37 17.86 11.77 -5.59
C GLU A 37 19.20 12.38 -6.03
N GLU A 38 19.92 11.71 -6.93
CA GLU A 38 21.23 12.15 -7.43
C GLU A 38 21.13 13.07 -8.65
N GLU A 39 20.23 12.77 -9.58
CA GLU A 39 20.18 13.44 -10.89
C GLU A 39 19.40 14.75 -10.90
N ILE A 40 18.30 14.86 -10.15
CA ILE A 40 17.48 16.09 -10.12
C ILE A 40 18.31 17.31 -9.69
N PRO A 41 19.11 17.26 -8.60
CA PRO A 41 19.93 18.40 -8.20
C PRO A 41 20.91 18.85 -9.29
N LYS A 42 21.45 17.91 -10.08
CA LYS A 42 22.43 18.19 -11.14
C LYS A 42 21.79 18.86 -12.35
N GLN A 43 20.58 18.45 -12.71
CA GLN A 43 19.95 18.84 -13.98
C GLN A 43 19.03 20.07 -13.85
N LEU A 44 18.32 20.20 -12.73
CA LEU A 44 17.25 21.18 -12.56
C LEU A 44 17.46 22.09 -11.35
N GLY A 45 18.46 21.80 -10.50
CA GLY A 45 18.61 22.41 -9.18
C GLY A 45 17.72 21.74 -8.13
N HIS A 46 17.92 22.12 -6.86
CA HIS A 46 17.34 21.38 -5.73
C HIS A 46 15.96 21.90 -5.29
N GLU A 47 15.80 23.21 -5.11
CA GLU A 47 14.75 23.76 -4.23
C GLU A 47 13.32 23.67 -4.76
N ASN A 48 13.13 23.69 -6.09
CA ASN A 48 11.79 23.70 -6.68
C ASN A 48 11.25 22.30 -7.04
N TYR A 49 12.11 21.27 -7.04
CA TYR A 49 11.79 19.97 -7.63
C TYR A 49 11.90 18.81 -6.64
N MET A 50 12.69 18.98 -5.57
CA MET A 50 12.80 18.02 -4.50
C MET A 50 13.03 18.67 -3.15
N LYS A 51 12.67 17.97 -2.08
CA LYS A 51 12.94 18.38 -0.70
C LYS A 51 13.34 17.19 0.15
N LYS A 52 14.54 17.24 0.72
CA LYS A 52 15.02 16.24 1.67
C LYS A 52 14.55 16.56 3.10
N VAL A 53 14.01 15.57 3.80
CA VAL A 53 13.49 15.64 5.17
C VAL A 53 13.96 14.44 5.98
N SER A 54 13.88 14.48 7.31
CA SER A 54 14.08 13.28 8.14
C SER A 54 12.93 12.30 7.92
N ALA A 55 13.23 11.03 7.65
CA ALA A 55 12.22 9.99 7.50
C ALA A 55 11.44 9.79 8.81
N ARG A 56 12.12 9.81 9.96
CA ARG A 56 11.46 9.71 11.28
C ARG A 56 10.57 10.90 11.59
N LYS A 57 10.98 12.11 11.22
CA LYS A 57 10.13 13.29 11.40
C LYS A 57 8.83 13.15 10.60
N LEU A 58 8.93 12.82 9.31
CA LEU A 58 7.75 12.60 8.46
C LEU A 58 6.85 11.48 9.01
N TRP A 59 7.45 10.40 9.49
CA TRP A 59 6.73 9.29 10.13
C TRP A 59 5.97 9.74 11.38
N ASN A 60 6.60 10.51 12.26
CA ASN A 60 5.95 11.04 13.46
C ASN A 60 4.82 12.03 13.11
N ASP A 61 5.00 12.86 12.09
CA ASP A 61 3.95 13.77 11.60
C ASP A 61 2.73 12.97 11.10
N LEU A 62 2.94 11.86 10.38
CA LEU A 62 1.87 10.94 9.94
C LEU A 62 1.15 10.28 11.13
N LEU A 63 1.89 9.74 12.10
CA LEU A 63 1.32 9.11 13.29
C LEU A 63 0.50 10.11 14.12
N THR A 64 1.00 11.34 14.27
CA THR A 64 0.28 12.41 14.98
C THR A 64 -1.06 12.69 14.29
N THR A 65 -1.04 12.80 12.96
CA THR A 65 -2.28 12.99 12.17
C THR A 65 -3.25 11.82 12.36
N GLN A 66 -2.75 10.58 12.41
CA GLN A 66 -3.59 9.40 12.66
C GLN A 66 -4.20 9.42 14.07
N ILE A 67 -3.44 9.84 15.09
CA ILE A 67 -3.93 9.96 16.46
C ILE A 67 -5.04 11.01 16.54
N GLU A 68 -4.87 12.14 15.85
CA GLU A 68 -5.80 13.27 15.92
C GLU A 68 -7.07 13.07 15.06
N ALA A 69 -6.92 12.51 13.86
CA ALA A 69 -7.98 12.47 12.84
C ALA A 69 -8.37 11.06 12.38
N GLY A 70 -7.70 10.01 12.86
CA GLY A 70 -7.92 8.62 12.42
C GLY A 70 -7.41 8.33 10.99
N MET A 71 -6.74 9.28 10.34
CA MET A 71 -6.29 9.23 8.94
C MET A 71 -4.85 9.77 8.83
N PRO A 72 -4.07 9.43 7.79
CA PRO A 72 -4.43 8.58 6.66
C PRO A 72 -4.40 7.08 7.00
N PHE A 73 -5.08 6.27 6.18
CA PHE A 73 -4.84 4.84 6.15
C PHE A 73 -3.42 4.53 5.65
N MET A 74 -2.87 3.40 6.10
CA MET A 74 -1.53 2.96 5.75
C MET A 74 -1.59 1.64 5.01
N THR A 75 -1.15 1.63 3.76
CA THR A 75 -1.04 0.44 2.92
C THR A 75 0.39 0.24 2.43
N ASN A 76 0.78 -1.02 2.20
CA ASN A 76 2.09 -1.35 1.66
C ASN A 76 1.98 -1.66 0.16
N LYS A 77 2.42 -0.70 -0.67
CA LYS A 77 2.45 -0.81 -2.13
C LYS A 77 3.22 -2.05 -2.62
N ASP A 78 4.38 -2.31 -2.04
CA ASP A 78 5.26 -3.38 -2.50
C ASP A 78 4.64 -4.74 -2.21
N THR A 79 4.16 -4.96 -0.98
CA THR A 79 3.44 -6.20 -0.62
C THR A 79 2.24 -6.41 -1.53
N ALA A 80 1.40 -5.39 -1.72
CA ALA A 80 0.22 -5.49 -2.58
C ALA A 80 0.56 -5.93 -4.01
N ASN A 81 1.64 -5.40 -4.60
CA ASN A 81 2.04 -5.76 -5.95
C ASN A 81 2.80 -7.10 -6.04
N TYR A 82 3.58 -7.48 -5.03
CA TYR A 82 4.29 -8.77 -5.03
C TYR A 82 3.35 -9.97 -4.88
N THR A 83 2.32 -9.86 -4.04
CA THR A 83 1.44 -10.97 -3.70
C THR A 83 0.16 -11.02 -4.53
N SER A 84 -0.09 -10.03 -5.39
CA SER A 84 -1.29 -10.02 -6.21
C SER A 84 -1.25 -11.08 -7.31
N ASN A 85 -2.36 -11.79 -7.47
CA ASN A 85 -2.59 -12.67 -8.62
C ASN A 85 -2.81 -11.88 -9.93
N GLN A 86 -3.06 -10.56 -9.85
CA GLN A 86 -3.21 -9.67 -11.01
C GLN A 86 -1.91 -9.00 -11.45
N LYS A 87 -0.75 -9.35 -10.87
CA LYS A 87 0.55 -8.73 -11.22
C LYS A 87 0.93 -8.85 -12.70
N ASN A 88 0.34 -9.79 -13.42
CA ASN A 88 0.49 -9.95 -14.87
C ASN A 88 -0.37 -8.98 -15.70
N LEU A 89 -1.38 -8.35 -15.10
CA LEU A 89 -2.29 -7.41 -15.75
C LEU A 89 -1.74 -5.98 -15.70
N GLY A 90 -1.02 -5.64 -14.63
CA GLY A 90 -0.44 -4.30 -14.48
C GLY A 90 -0.07 -3.98 -13.03
N LEU A 91 0.12 -2.69 -12.78
CA LEU A 91 0.52 -2.16 -11.48
C LEU A 91 -0.72 -1.76 -10.66
N ILE A 92 -0.78 -2.23 -9.42
CA ILE A 92 -1.74 -1.76 -8.43
C ILE A 92 -1.22 -0.43 -7.86
N ARG A 93 -2.01 0.63 -8.06
CA ARG A 93 -1.63 2.02 -7.69
C ARG A 93 -2.30 2.51 -6.40
N SER A 94 -3.38 1.88 -5.97
CA SER A 94 -4.12 2.22 -4.74
C SER A 94 -4.91 1.02 -4.23
N SER A 95 -5.52 1.20 -3.06
CA SER A 95 -6.63 0.37 -2.59
C SER A 95 -7.95 1.12 -2.77
N ASN A 96 -9.06 0.58 -2.28
CA ASN A 96 -10.37 1.25 -2.21
C ASN A 96 -10.54 2.03 -0.89
N LEU A 97 -11.76 2.52 -0.65
CA LEU A 97 -12.11 3.30 0.54
C LEU A 97 -11.90 2.56 1.86
N CYS A 98 -12.19 1.26 1.90
CA CYS A 98 -12.14 0.45 3.13
C CYS A 98 -10.85 -0.37 3.26
N VAL A 99 -9.91 -0.20 2.32
CA VAL A 99 -8.52 -0.71 2.38
C VAL A 99 -8.41 -2.24 2.25
N GLU A 100 -9.46 -2.93 1.81
CA GLU A 100 -9.52 -4.38 1.61
C GLU A 100 -9.31 -4.81 0.16
N VAL A 101 -9.64 -3.94 -0.81
CA VAL A 101 -9.54 -4.25 -2.24
C VAL A 101 -8.24 -3.71 -2.82
N VAL A 102 -7.45 -4.57 -3.47
CA VAL A 102 -6.19 -4.22 -4.14
C VAL A 102 -6.18 -4.78 -5.56
N GLU A 103 -6.66 -3.99 -6.51
CA GLU A 103 -6.86 -4.40 -7.89
C GLU A 103 -6.16 -3.44 -8.86
N VAL A 104 -5.83 -3.95 -10.04
CA VAL A 104 -5.16 -3.18 -11.10
C VAL A 104 -6.14 -2.16 -11.68
N THR A 105 -5.67 -0.93 -11.86
CA THR A 105 -6.37 0.16 -12.55
C THR A 105 -5.42 0.87 -13.50
N ASP A 106 -5.94 1.40 -14.60
CA ASP A 106 -5.20 2.22 -15.55
C ASP A 106 -6.09 3.30 -16.17
N GLU A 107 -5.59 4.03 -17.17
CA GLU A 107 -6.30 5.14 -17.81
C GLU A 107 -7.61 4.71 -18.49
N ASN A 108 -7.76 3.44 -18.85
CA ASN A 108 -8.92 2.88 -19.53
C ASN A 108 -9.72 1.89 -18.67
N THR A 109 -9.21 1.52 -17.50
CA THR A 109 -9.75 0.43 -16.68
C THR A 109 -10.01 0.89 -15.26
N ILE A 110 -11.29 0.91 -14.89
CA ILE A 110 -11.76 1.12 -13.52
C ILE A 110 -12.06 -0.26 -12.91
N SER A 111 -11.40 -0.57 -11.79
CA SER A 111 -11.68 -1.78 -11.01
C SER A 111 -13.02 -1.64 -10.27
N SER A 112 -13.72 -2.77 -10.13
CA SER A 112 -14.98 -2.85 -9.39
C SER A 112 -14.99 -4.13 -8.58
N CYS A 113 -15.34 -4.02 -7.30
CA CYS A 113 -15.43 -5.15 -6.39
C CYS A 113 -16.90 -5.46 -6.04
N ASN A 114 -17.25 -6.74 -6.03
CA ASN A 114 -18.54 -7.25 -5.58
C ASN A 114 -18.35 -8.00 -4.27
N LEU A 115 -19.04 -7.55 -3.23
CA LEU A 115 -18.83 -8.04 -1.87
C LEU A 115 -20.05 -8.81 -1.37
N ALA A 116 -19.78 -9.89 -0.63
CA ALA A 116 -20.73 -10.62 0.20
C ALA A 116 -20.02 -10.98 1.51
N SER A 117 -20.78 -11.26 2.57
CA SER A 117 -20.23 -11.62 3.88
C SER A 117 -20.91 -12.88 4.42
N ILE A 118 -20.13 -13.70 5.12
CA ILE A 118 -20.59 -14.95 5.74
C ILE A 118 -20.69 -14.72 7.26
N ALA A 119 -21.85 -15.04 7.84
CA ALA A 119 -22.05 -15.03 9.29
C ALA A 119 -21.34 -16.23 9.93
N LEU A 120 -20.14 -16.02 10.48
CA LEU A 120 -19.27 -17.12 10.94
C LEU A 120 -19.80 -17.87 12.16
N ASP A 121 -20.67 -17.25 12.95
CA ASP A 121 -21.32 -17.82 14.14
C ASP A 121 -22.34 -18.93 13.80
N GLU A 122 -22.93 -18.90 12.62
CA GLU A 122 -23.82 -19.95 12.10
C GLU A 122 -23.11 -21.30 11.91
N TYR A 123 -21.77 -21.31 11.94
CA TYR A 123 -20.93 -22.50 11.75
C TYR A 123 -20.34 -23.01 13.07
N VAL A 124 -20.88 -22.61 14.22
CA VAL A 124 -20.50 -23.14 15.53
C VAL A 124 -21.56 -24.16 15.98
N ASP A 125 -21.18 -25.43 16.04
CA ASP A 125 -22.04 -26.51 16.53
C ASP A 125 -21.79 -26.75 18.03
N ILE A 126 -22.83 -27.13 18.77
CA ILE A 126 -22.72 -27.53 20.18
C ILE A 126 -22.68 -29.06 20.27
N ILE A 127 -21.49 -29.62 20.50
CA ILE A 127 -21.28 -31.06 20.64
C ILE A 127 -21.00 -31.36 22.11
N ASN A 128 -21.90 -32.09 22.78
CA ASN A 128 -21.79 -32.40 24.21
C ASN A 128 -21.63 -31.15 25.11
N GLY A 129 -22.29 -30.05 24.76
CA GLY A 129 -22.18 -28.78 25.48
C GLY A 129 -20.92 -27.97 25.17
N VAL A 130 -20.06 -28.45 24.27
CA VAL A 130 -18.83 -27.77 23.85
C VAL A 130 -19.01 -27.16 22.46
N PRO A 131 -18.70 -25.86 22.26
CA PRO A 131 -18.73 -25.25 20.94
C PRO A 131 -17.57 -25.76 20.07
N VAL A 132 -17.91 -26.23 18.87
CA VAL A 132 -16.95 -26.73 17.87
C VAL A 132 -17.24 -26.07 16.54
N TYR A 133 -16.19 -25.59 15.87
CA TYR A 133 -16.33 -24.92 14.58
C TYR A 133 -16.46 -25.93 13.44
N ASN A 134 -17.52 -25.82 12.65
CA ASN A 134 -17.82 -26.71 11.53
C ASN A 134 -17.22 -26.19 10.22
N HIS A 135 -15.94 -26.51 10.00
CA HIS A 135 -15.22 -26.13 8.79
C HIS A 135 -15.79 -26.77 7.52
N GLN A 136 -16.40 -27.95 7.61
CA GLN A 136 -16.98 -28.61 6.45
C GLN A 136 -18.19 -27.83 5.92
N ARG A 137 -19.11 -27.46 6.81
CA ARG A 137 -20.30 -26.67 6.45
C ARG A 137 -19.93 -25.27 5.93
N LEU A 138 -18.88 -24.65 6.49
CA LEU A 138 -18.35 -23.40 5.93
C LEU A 138 -17.84 -23.60 4.49
N GLY A 139 -17.11 -24.69 4.24
CA GLY A 139 -16.60 -25.05 2.92
C GLY A 139 -17.67 -25.33 1.85
N GLU A 140 -18.92 -25.60 2.25
CA GLU A 140 -20.03 -25.82 1.31
C GLU A 140 -20.61 -24.52 0.73
N VAL A 141 -20.35 -23.37 1.37
CA VAL A 141 -20.89 -22.06 0.97
C VAL A 141 -19.83 -21.06 0.47
N THR A 142 -18.54 -21.43 0.59
CA THR A 142 -17.38 -20.65 0.11
C THR A 142 -16.83 -21.24 -1.18
#